data_AF-A0A1J3EK13-F1
#
_entry.id   AF-A0A1J3EK13-F1
#
_cell.length_a   1.000
_cell.length_b   1.000
_cell.length_c   1.000
_cell.angle_alpha   90.00
_cell.angle_beta   90.00
_cell.angle_gamma   90.00
#
_symmetry.space_group_name_H-M   'P 1'
#
loop_
_entity.id
_entity.type
_entity.pdbx_description
1 polymer ?
#
loop_
_entity_poly.entity_id
_entity_poly.type
_entity_poly.pdbx_seq_one_letter_code
_entity_poly.pdbx_strand_id
1 'polypeptide(L)'
;YLSLVKYPYEAVLQNEFSDPTECFVRGVQIFDNTPLGELTNGMKLRLLDSVSRSIGMRISSSTCLTTGADVLKQQGVTELNKWYCLLVTVGFGFLFRVLFYLCLLLGSKNKRR
;
A
#
# COMPACT_ATOMS: atom_id res chain seq x y z
N TYR A 1 6.13 -15.01 -2.49
CA TYR A 1 7.18 -14.58 -1.54
C TYR A 1 8.59 -14.42 -2.14
N LEU A 2 8.84 -14.71 -3.43
CA LEU A 2 10.17 -14.61 -4.06
C LEU A 2 10.45 -13.30 -4.84
N SER A 3 9.53 -12.32 -4.79
CA SER A 3 9.74 -11.03 -5.46
C SER A 3 10.65 -10.13 -4.63
N LEU A 4 11.68 -9.58 -5.27
CA LEU A 4 12.62 -8.63 -4.67
C LEU A 4 11.96 -7.30 -4.27
N VAL A 5 10.95 -6.89 -5.03
CA VAL A 5 10.30 -5.58 -4.90
C VAL A 5 9.17 -5.62 -3.86
N LYS A 6 8.61 -6.80 -3.58
CA LYS A 6 7.48 -6.98 -2.65
C LYS A 6 7.78 -6.39 -1.27
N TYR A 7 8.83 -6.87 -0.61
CA TYR A 7 9.14 -6.48 0.77
C TYR A 7 9.48 -4.99 0.95
N PRO A 8 10.32 -4.35 0.11
CA PRO A 8 10.56 -2.92 0.24
C PRO A 8 9.29 -2.09 -0.04
N TYR A 9 8.47 -2.50 -1.02
CA TYR A 9 7.19 -1.85 -1.30
C TYR A 9 6.23 -1.92 -0.10
N GLU A 10 6.08 -3.10 0.48
CA GLU A 10 5.26 -3.31 1.68
C GLU A 10 5.76 -2.50 2.88
N ALA A 11 7.08 -2.44 3.09
CA ALA A 11 7.68 -1.65 4.16
C ALA A 11 7.38 -0.15 4.02
N VAL A 12 7.47 0.38 2.79
CA VAL A 12 7.16 1.79 2.51
C VAL A 12 5.69 2.07 2.74
N LEU A 13 4.78 1.24 2.20
CA LEU A 13 3.35 1.42 2.45
C LEU A 13 3.03 1.42 3.95
N GLN A 14 3.58 0.48 4.71
CA GLN A 14 3.35 0.45 6.16
C GLN A 14 3.96 1.64 6.89
N ASN A 15 5.03 2.25 6.35
CA ASN A 15 5.58 3.47 6.92
C ASN A 15 4.64 4.66 6.70
N GLU A 16 4.20 4.85 5.46
CA GLU A 16 3.34 5.98 5.07
C GLU A 16 1.95 5.91 5.70
N PHE A 17 1.36 4.72 5.75
CA PHE A 17 0.00 4.51 6.24
C PHE A 17 -0.05 4.05 7.71
N SER A 18 1.03 4.27 8.48
CA SER A 18 1.10 3.86 9.90
C SER A 18 0.27 4.74 10.83
N ASP A 19 -0.02 5.99 10.45
CA ASP A 19 -0.80 6.90 11.28
C ASP A 19 -2.30 6.58 11.20
N PRO A 20 -2.96 6.17 12.30
CA PRO A 20 -4.38 5.86 12.31
C PRO A 20 -5.27 7.11 12.33
N THR A 21 -4.71 8.30 12.57
CA THR A 21 -5.46 9.56 12.65
C THR A 21 -5.62 10.26 11.31
N GLU A 22 -4.78 9.90 10.35
CA GLU A 22 -4.82 10.44 9.00
C GLU A 22 -5.97 9.84 8.17
N CYS A 23 -6.69 10.73 7.49
CA CYS A 23 -7.84 10.35 6.67
C CYS A 23 -7.53 10.51 5.18
N PHE A 24 -7.53 9.39 4.46
CA PHE A 24 -7.16 9.37 3.04
C PHE A 24 -8.34 9.55 2.10
N VAL A 25 -9.54 9.11 2.49
CA VAL A 25 -10.77 9.32 1.72
C VAL A 25 -11.88 9.78 2.66
N ARG A 26 -12.42 10.97 2.36
CA ARG A 26 -13.58 11.53 3.06
C ARG A 26 -14.89 11.18 2.35
N GLY A 27 -16.00 11.33 3.06
CA GLY A 27 -17.35 11.09 2.56
C GLY A 27 -17.64 11.65 1.17
N VAL A 28 -17.33 12.92 0.91
CA VAL A 28 -17.59 13.55 -0.41
C VAL A 28 -16.66 13.06 -1.52
N GLN A 29 -15.48 12.55 -1.17
CA GLN A 29 -14.42 12.16 -2.13
C GLN A 29 -14.57 10.71 -2.61
N ILE A 30 -15.44 9.92 -1.99
CA ILE A 30 -15.66 8.52 -2.39
C ILE A 30 -16.07 8.38 -3.87
N PHE A 31 -16.69 9.43 -4.43
CA PHE A 31 -17.15 9.44 -5.82
C PHE A 31 -16.13 9.98 -6.81
N ASP A 32 -15.02 10.58 -6.36
CA ASP A 32 -14.09 11.29 -7.25
C ASP A 32 -13.37 10.37 -8.23
N ASN A 33 -13.10 9.12 -7.83
CA ASN A 33 -12.52 8.08 -8.69
C ASN A 33 -13.58 7.24 -9.42
N THR A 34 -14.81 7.73 -9.52
CA THR A 34 -15.92 7.04 -10.19
C THR A 34 -16.51 7.93 -11.29
N PRO A 35 -17.33 7.41 -12.20
CA PRO A 35 -18.05 8.23 -13.18
C PRO A 35 -18.94 9.33 -12.56
N LEU A 36 -19.24 9.25 -11.25
CA LEU A 36 -20.00 10.26 -10.51
C LEU A 36 -19.12 11.41 -10.00
N GLY A 37 -17.81 11.39 -10.29
CA GLY A 37 -16.85 12.40 -9.88
C GLY A 37 -17.06 13.77 -10.55
N GLU A 38 -17.63 13.80 -11.76
CA GLU A 38 -17.91 15.05 -12.49
C GLU A 38 -19.15 15.80 -11.98
N LEU A 39 -19.94 15.17 -11.08
CA LEU A 39 -21.12 15.81 -10.52
C LEU A 39 -20.75 16.97 -9.60
N THR A 40 -21.63 17.96 -9.55
CA THR A 40 -21.49 19.09 -8.62
C THR A 40 -21.48 18.62 -7.16
N ASN A 41 -20.75 19.32 -6.30
CA ASN A 41 -20.63 18.98 -4.87
C ASN A 41 -22.00 18.86 -4.19
N GLY A 42 -22.98 19.69 -4.56
CA GLY A 42 -24.35 19.60 -4.05
C GLY A 42 -25.05 18.28 -4.39
N MET A 43 -24.81 17.73 -5.58
CA MET A 43 -25.35 16.43 -5.99
C MET A 43 -24.64 15.28 -5.26
N LYS A 44 -23.31 15.35 -5.12
CA LYS A 44 -22.52 14.39 -4.34
C LYS A 44 -23.01 14.30 -2.89
N LEU A 45 -23.32 15.43 -2.25
CA LEU A 45 -23.86 15.46 -0.89
C LEU A 45 -25.24 14.80 -0.78
N ARG A 46 -26.14 15.03 -1.75
CA ARG A 46 -27.46 14.39 -1.76
C ARG A 46 -27.38 12.88 -1.99
N LEU A 47 -26.49 12.44 -2.88
CA LEU A 47 -26.20 11.03 -3.08
C LEU A 47 -25.61 10.42 -1.81
N LEU A 48 -24.67 11.11 -1.15
CA LEU A 48 -24.08 10.68 0.11
C LEU A 48 -25.13 10.53 1.22
N ASP A 49 -26.06 11.47 1.36
CA ASP A 49 -27.18 11.39 2.32
C ASP A 49 -28.11 10.21 2.01
N SER A 50 -28.38 9.97 0.72
CA SER A 50 -29.22 8.85 0.29
C SER A 50 -28.56 7.50 0.57
N VAL A 51 -27.26 7.37 0.26
CA VAL A 51 -26.45 6.20 0.57
C VAL A 51 -26.38 6.00 2.09
N SER A 52 -26.09 7.06 2.85
CA SER A 52 -26.02 7.06 4.31
C SER A 52 -27.30 6.50 4.95
N ARG A 53 -28.48 6.88 4.46
CA ARG A 53 -29.76 6.33 4.94
C ARG A 53 -29.93 4.85 4.59
N SER A 54 -29.52 4.43 3.39
CA SER A 54 -29.68 3.04 2.94
C SER A 54 -28.80 2.04 3.69
N ILE A 55 -27.57 2.44 4.04
CA ILE A 55 -26.62 1.61 4.79
C ILE A 55 -26.78 1.71 6.31
N GLY A 56 -27.69 2.57 6.79
CA GLY A 56 -27.98 2.73 8.21
C GLY A 56 -26.87 3.43 9.03
N MET A 57 -25.91 4.09 8.38
CA MET A 57 -24.79 4.79 9.04
C MET A 57 -24.82 6.27 8.69
N ARG A 58 -24.61 7.16 9.67
CA ARG A 58 -24.50 8.60 9.44
C ARG A 58 -23.14 8.96 8.84
N ILE A 59 -23.09 9.15 7.53
CA ILE A 59 -21.90 9.61 6.80
C ILE A 59 -22.12 11.08 6.41
N SER A 60 -21.22 11.95 6.86
CA SER A 60 -21.19 13.35 6.46
C SER A 60 -20.06 13.59 5.45
N SER A 61 -19.99 14.82 4.93
CA SER A 61 -18.91 15.20 4.02
C SER A 61 -17.50 15.11 4.63
N SER A 62 -17.38 15.33 5.94
CA SER A 62 -16.11 15.32 6.65
C SER A 62 -15.80 13.98 7.31
N THR A 63 -16.75 13.04 7.34
CA THR A 63 -16.55 11.70 7.89
C THR A 63 -15.41 11.00 7.16
N CYS A 64 -14.50 10.41 7.93
CA CYS A 64 -13.44 9.60 7.37
C CYS A 64 -13.98 8.22 7.00
N LEU A 65 -13.82 7.84 5.73
CA LEU A 65 -14.28 6.55 5.21
C LEU A 65 -13.15 5.54 5.08
N THR A 66 -11.96 6.01 4.71
CA THR A 66 -10.78 5.15 4.54
C THR A 66 -9.61 5.73 5.32
N THR A 67 -9.15 4.95 6.31
CA THR A 67 -7.93 5.24 7.07
C THR A 67 -6.72 4.55 6.43
N GLY A 68 -5.50 4.87 6.88
CA GLY A 68 -4.29 4.21 6.39
C GLY A 68 -4.31 2.68 6.60
N ALA A 69 -4.89 2.23 7.72
CA ALA A 69 -5.05 0.81 8.01
C ALA A 69 -5.97 0.10 7.00
N ASP A 70 -7.03 0.76 6.55
CA ASP A 70 -7.95 0.22 5.54
C ASP A 70 -7.27 0.10 4.17
N VAL A 71 -6.43 1.08 3.80
CA VAL A 71 -5.61 1.02 2.57
C VAL A 71 -4.65 -0.16 2.62
N LEU A 72 -3.93 -0.35 3.73
CA LEU A 72 -3.01 -1.48 3.91
C LEU A 72 -3.73 -2.82 3.83
N LYS A 73 -4.93 -2.91 4.40
CA LYS A 73 -5.77 -4.13 4.35
C LYS A 73 -6.25 -4.42 2.93
N GLN A 74 -6.68 -3.42 2.18
CA GLN A 74 -7.11 -3.57 0.78
C GLN A 74 -5.96 -4.03 -0.12
N GLN A 75 -4.73 -3.59 0.14
CA GLN A 75 -3.53 -4.01 -0.58
C GLN A 75 -2.96 -5.37 -0.11
N GLY A 76 -3.54 -5.99 0.93
CA GLY A 76 -3.07 -7.26 1.49
C GLY A 76 -1.74 -7.15 2.26
N VAL A 77 -1.35 -5.95 2.69
CA VAL A 77 -0.03 -5.65 3.29
C VAL A 77 -0.09 -5.73 4.82
N THR A 78 -0.68 -6.80 5.36
CA THR A 78 -0.93 -6.93 6.82
C THR A 78 -0.21 -8.10 7.49
N GLU A 79 0.46 -8.97 6.72
CA GLU A 79 1.07 -10.20 7.24
C GLU A 79 2.39 -9.97 7.98
N LEU A 80 3.22 -9.04 7.51
CA LEU A 80 4.58 -8.79 8.03
C LEU A 80 4.69 -7.36 8.54
N ASN A 81 5.49 -7.13 9.60
CA ASN A 81 5.78 -5.78 10.09
C ASN A 81 6.86 -5.11 9.23
N LYS A 82 6.86 -3.77 9.15
CA LYS A 82 7.80 -2.96 8.34
C LYS A 82 9.26 -3.31 8.60
N TRP A 83 9.58 -3.61 9.86
CA TRP A 83 10.93 -4.00 10.27
C TRP A 83 11.33 -5.37 9.73
N TYR A 84 10.42 -6.33 9.70
CA TYR A 84 10.69 -7.64 9.09
C TYR A 84 10.85 -7.51 7.59
N CYS A 85 10.02 -6.71 6.91
CA CYS A 85 10.17 -6.43 5.49
C CYS A 85 11.54 -5.79 5.17
N LEU A 86 12.02 -4.89 6.03
CA LEU A 86 13.36 -4.30 5.92
C LEU A 86 14.45 -5.37 6.07
N LEU A 87 14.37 -6.20 7.10
CA LEU A 87 15.35 -7.28 7.32
C LEU A 87 15.38 -8.29 6.17
N VAL A 88 14.24 -8.65 5.60
CA VAL A 88 14.17 -9.53 4.41
C VAL A 88 14.88 -8.86 3.23
N THR A 89 14.67 -7.56 3.00
CA THR A 89 15.32 -6.80 1.93
C THR A 89 16.84 -6.77 2.12
N VAL A 90 17.32 -6.55 3.35
CA VAL A 90 18.76 -6.63 3.69
C VAL A 90 19.31 -8.03 3.47
N GLY A 91 18.55 -9.06 3.85
CA GLY A 91 18.90 -10.47 3.61
C GLY A 91 19.07 -10.79 2.14
N PHE A 92 18.17 -10.31 1.26
CA PHE A 92 18.35 -10.40 -0.18
C PHE A 92 19.63 -9.69 -0.65
N GLY A 93 19.91 -8.49 -0.15
CA GLY A 93 21.14 -7.76 -0.47
C GLY A 93 22.42 -8.55 -0.13
N PHE A 94 22.44 -9.22 1.01
CA PHE A 94 23.56 -10.10 1.39
C PHE A 94 23.62 -11.35 0.49
N LEU A 95 22.48 -11.98 0.22
CA LEU A 95 22.39 -13.14 -0.66
C LEU A 95 22.95 -12.84 -2.06
N PHE A 96 22.55 -11.72 -2.68
CA PHE A 96 23.07 -11.33 -3.99
C PHE A 96 24.55 -11.01 -3.97
N ARG A 97 25.08 -10.43 -2.87
CA ARG A 97 26.52 -10.27 -2.70
C ARG A 97 27.24 -11.61 -2.71
N VAL A 98 26.76 -12.58 -1.93
CA VAL A 98 27.38 -13.92 -1.88
C VAL A 98 27.31 -14.61 -3.25
N LEU A 99 26.16 -14.60 -3.90
CA LEU A 99 25.99 -15.16 -5.25
C LEU A 99 26.93 -14.48 -6.26
N PHE A 100 27.06 -13.16 -6.18
CA PHE A 100 27.97 -12.41 -7.03
C PHE A 100 29.44 -12.81 -6.81
N TYR A 101 29.88 -12.96 -5.55
CA TYR A 101 31.22 -13.47 -5.25
C TYR A 101 31.44 -14.89 -5.79
N LEU A 102 30.46 -15.79 -5.66
CA LEU A 102 30.54 -17.14 -6.23
C LEU A 102 30.64 -17.11 -7.76
N CYS A 103 29.85 -16.27 -8.43
CA CYS A 103 29.92 -16.07 -9.87
C CYS A 103 31.29 -15.54 -10.32
N LEU A 104 31.89 -14.60 -9.58
CA LEU A 104 33.25 -14.12 -9.88
C LEU A 104 34.32 -15.19 -9.63
N LEU A 105 34.18 -15.98 -8.56
CA LEU A 105 35.16 -17.01 -8.21
C LEU A 105 35.13 -18.18 -9.21
N LEU A 106 33.94 -18.61 -9.63
CA LEU A 106 33.75 -19.61 -10.69
C LEU A 106 34.10 -19.05 -12.07
N GLY A 107 33.68 -17.81 -12.36
CA GLY A 107 33.97 -17.13 -13.63
C GLY A 107 35.45 -16.84 -13.85
N SER A 108 36.19 -16.47 -12.80
CA SER A 108 37.64 -16.26 -12.87
C SER A 108 38.41 -17.57 -13.11
N LYS A 109 37.89 -18.71 -12.61
CA LYS A 109 38.43 -20.05 -12.90
C LYS A 109 38.10 -20.56 -14.30
N ASN A 110 37.11 -19.98 -14.98
CA ASN A 110 36.78 -20.31 -16.36
C ASN A 110 37.66 -19.57 -17.40
N LYS A 111 38.77 -18.97 -16.95
CA LYS A 111 39.78 -18.37 -17.82
C LYS A 111 40.77 -19.46 -18.27
N ARG A 112 40.38 -20.29 -19.23
CA ARG A 112 41.32 -21.13 -20.00
C ARG A 112 41.28 -20.72 -21.48
N ARG A 113 42.36 -20.06 -21.89
CA ARG A 113 42.84 -19.76 -23.26
C ARG A 113 41.91 -18.98 -24.19
#